data_AF-A0ABD7ZIL4-F1
#
_entry.id   AF-A0ABD7ZIL4-F1
#
_cell.length_a   1.000
_cell.length_b   1.000
_cell.length_c   1.000
_cell.angle_alpha   90.00
_cell.angle_beta   90.00
_cell.angle_gamma   90.00
#
_symmetry.space_group_name_H-M   'P 1'
#
loop_
_entity.id
_entity.type
_entity.pdbx_description
1 polymer ?
#
loop_
_entity_poly.entity_id
_entity_poly.type
_entity_poly.pdbx_seq_one_letter_code
_entity_poly.pdbx_strand_id
1 'polypeptide(L)'
;MKKFLIALCSIILLTAANKNCDDIECHKNNIEEYKKELNKSFQELVRVDENKLVVDSFKESQMLWNKFIKEDCKFMNSPMSFTQGDGYIIVYYECLEDYYNIRIKQINKMINDIK
;
A
#
# COMPACT_ATOMS: atom_id res chain seq x y z
N MET A 1 -39.67 30.67 19.17
CA MET A 1 -38.66 31.29 18.29
C MET A 1 -37.28 30.84 18.73
N LYS A 2 -36.49 30.32 17.77
CA LYS A 2 -35.01 30.18 17.79
C LYS A 2 -34.47 29.12 18.79
N LYS A 3 -33.65 28.13 18.45
CA LYS A 3 -32.91 27.71 17.24
C LYS A 3 -32.53 26.23 17.51
N PHE A 4 -32.99 25.29 16.70
CA PHE A 4 -32.15 24.45 15.80
C PHE A 4 -30.63 24.45 16.03
N LEU A 5 -30.05 23.24 15.93
CA LEU A 5 -28.64 22.87 15.70
C LEU A 5 -27.77 22.54 16.91
N ILE A 6 -27.99 21.38 17.55
CA ILE A 6 -26.87 20.54 18.04
C ILE A 6 -27.29 19.05 17.96
N ALA A 7 -27.56 18.56 16.76
CA ALA A 7 -27.85 17.13 16.53
C ALA A 7 -27.09 16.59 15.30
N LEU A 8 -25.90 17.14 15.04
CA LEU A 8 -25.08 16.79 13.87
C LEU A 8 -23.58 16.63 14.18
N CYS A 9 -23.16 16.63 15.45
CA CYS A 9 -21.76 16.32 15.81
C CYS A 9 -21.52 14.82 16.10
N SER A 10 -22.47 13.94 15.75
CA SER A 10 -22.34 12.49 15.97
C SER A 10 -22.07 11.69 14.70
N ILE A 11 -21.82 12.35 13.56
CA ILE A 11 -21.49 11.69 12.30
C ILE A 11 -20.42 12.57 11.66
N ILE A 12 -19.28 11.97 11.26
CA ILE A 12 -18.02 12.62 10.85
C ILE A 12 -17.00 12.77 12.01
N LEU A 13 -16.67 11.65 12.67
CA LEU A 13 -15.33 11.42 13.21
C LEU A 13 -14.68 10.17 12.58
N LEU A 14 -15.19 9.73 11.42
CA LEU A 14 -14.64 8.62 10.63
C LEU A 14 -13.92 9.07 9.35
N THR A 15 -13.75 10.38 9.14
CA THR A 15 -12.96 10.88 8.02
C THR A 15 -11.50 10.94 8.46
N ALA A 16 -10.76 9.92 8.02
CA ALA A 16 -9.32 9.81 8.12
C ALA A 16 -8.78 9.91 9.55
N ALA A 17 -8.64 8.75 10.22
CA ALA A 17 -7.43 8.56 10.99
C ALA A 17 -6.27 8.71 10.01
N ASN A 18 -5.82 9.96 9.82
CA ASN A 18 -4.53 10.27 9.26
C ASN A 18 -3.55 9.67 10.29
N LYS A 19 -3.24 8.38 10.14
CA LYS A 19 -2.10 7.79 10.83
C LYS A 19 -0.91 8.52 10.21
N ASN A 20 -0.56 9.67 10.76
CA ASN A 20 0.79 10.21 10.60
C ASN A 20 1.70 9.10 11.11
N CYS A 21 2.27 8.37 10.15
CA CYS A 21 3.12 7.24 10.38
C CYS A 21 4.52 7.84 10.41
N ASP A 22 4.93 8.31 11.59
CA ASP A 22 6.17 9.08 11.75
C ASP A 22 7.33 8.17 12.22
N ASP A 23 7.05 6.88 12.46
CA ASP A 23 8.03 5.90 12.92
C ASP A 23 8.13 4.65 12.02
N ILE A 24 9.28 3.99 12.11
CA ILE A 24 9.64 2.83 11.29
C ILE A 24 8.71 1.64 11.54
N GLU A 25 8.25 1.45 12.78
CA GLU A 25 7.46 0.28 13.17
C GLU A 25 6.05 0.36 12.59
N CYS A 26 5.46 1.55 12.59
CA CYS A 26 4.19 1.84 11.93
C CYS A 26 4.24 1.47 10.44
N HIS A 27 5.25 1.92 9.69
CA HIS A 27 5.37 1.62 8.26
C HIS A 27 5.56 0.11 8.01
N LYS A 28 6.38 -0.56 8.84
CA LYS A 28 6.57 -2.02 8.75
C LYS A 28 5.25 -2.76 8.96
N ASN A 29 4.47 -2.37 9.96
CA ASN A 29 3.18 -2.99 10.26
C ASN A 29 2.19 -2.78 9.09
N ASN A 30 2.14 -1.58 8.51
CA ASN A 30 1.30 -1.31 7.33
C ASN A 30 1.72 -2.16 6.13
N ILE A 31 3.03 -2.30 5.87
CA ILE A 31 3.55 -3.17 4.81
C ILE A 31 3.12 -4.63 5.00
N GLU A 32 3.15 -5.15 6.24
CA GLU A 32 2.68 -6.52 6.51
C GLU A 32 1.18 -6.67 6.25
N GLU A 33 0.36 -5.68 6.61
CA GLU A 33 -1.06 -5.68 6.27
C GLU A 33 -1.30 -5.62 4.75
N TYR A 34 -0.55 -4.80 4.03
CA TYR A 34 -0.62 -4.74 2.57
C TYR A 34 -0.16 -6.03 1.89
N LYS A 35 0.84 -6.74 2.43
CA LYS A 35 1.21 -8.06 1.90
C LYS A 35 0.06 -9.07 2.05
N LYS A 36 -0.65 -9.04 3.19
CA LYS A 36 -1.84 -9.90 3.39
C LYS A 36 -2.95 -9.53 2.41
N GLU A 37 -3.21 -8.25 2.20
CA GLU A 37 -4.21 -7.77 1.23
C GLU A 37 -3.84 -8.14 -0.21
N LEU A 38 -2.59 -7.90 -0.62
CA LEU A 38 -2.09 -8.28 -1.93
C LEU A 38 -2.23 -9.79 -2.19
N ASN A 39 -1.97 -10.61 -1.17
CA ASN A 39 -2.17 -12.06 -1.29
C ASN A 39 -3.66 -12.41 -1.44
N LYS A 40 -4.57 -11.75 -0.71
CA LYS A 40 -6.02 -11.95 -0.89
C LYS A 40 -6.44 -11.60 -2.32
N SER A 41 -6.00 -10.46 -2.84
CA SER A 41 -6.24 -10.08 -4.23
C SER A 41 -5.65 -11.11 -5.21
N PHE A 42 -4.46 -11.64 -4.94
CA PHE A 42 -3.88 -12.68 -5.80
C PHE A 42 -4.71 -13.96 -5.81
N GLN A 43 -5.26 -14.40 -4.68
CA GLN A 43 -6.18 -15.55 -4.64
C GLN A 43 -7.46 -15.29 -5.45
N GLU A 44 -7.98 -14.06 -5.41
CA GLU A 44 -9.13 -13.68 -6.23
C GLU A 44 -8.77 -13.66 -7.73
N LEU A 45 -7.59 -13.15 -8.10
CA LEU A 45 -7.10 -13.22 -9.48
C LEU A 45 -7.04 -14.67 -9.98
N VAL A 46 -6.48 -15.58 -9.17
CA VAL A 46 -6.45 -17.03 -9.47
C VAL A 46 -7.85 -17.62 -9.68
N ARG A 47 -8.85 -17.10 -8.96
CA ARG A 47 -10.24 -17.56 -9.08
C ARG A 47 -10.92 -17.08 -10.36
N VAL A 48 -10.67 -15.83 -10.79
CA VAL A 48 -11.35 -15.24 -11.95
C VAL A 48 -10.64 -15.48 -13.28
N ASP A 49 -9.34 -15.73 -13.27
CA ASP A 49 -8.54 -15.98 -14.47
C ASP A 49 -8.52 -17.47 -14.85
N GLU A 50 -9.59 -17.95 -15.48
CA GLU A 50 -9.77 -19.37 -15.83
C GLU A 50 -8.65 -19.94 -16.72
N ASN A 51 -8.11 -19.13 -17.64
CA ASN A 51 -7.06 -19.55 -18.58
C ASN A 51 -5.63 -19.41 -18.01
N LYS A 52 -5.49 -18.81 -16.82
CA LYS A 52 -4.25 -18.59 -16.07
C LYS A 52 -3.19 -17.70 -16.74
N LEU A 53 -3.52 -17.05 -17.86
CA LEU A 53 -2.57 -16.20 -18.59
C LEU A 53 -2.17 -14.97 -17.77
N VAL A 54 -3.14 -14.34 -17.11
CA VAL A 54 -2.90 -13.14 -16.30
C VAL A 54 -2.22 -13.51 -14.99
N VAL A 55 -2.61 -14.63 -14.38
CA VAL A 55 -1.99 -15.17 -13.16
C VAL A 55 -0.50 -15.44 -13.38
N ASP A 56 -0.13 -16.11 -14.47
CA ASP A 56 1.27 -16.46 -14.72
C ASP A 56 2.11 -15.22 -15.04
N SER A 57 1.57 -14.30 -15.85
CA SER A 57 2.19 -12.99 -16.07
C SER A 57 2.37 -12.20 -14.77
N PHE A 58 1.36 -12.21 -13.89
CA PHE A 58 1.43 -11.53 -12.60
C PHE A 58 2.51 -12.11 -11.69
N LYS A 59 2.67 -13.44 -11.63
CA LYS A 59 3.72 -14.08 -10.81
C LYS A 59 5.12 -13.64 -11.23
N GLU A 60 5.40 -13.68 -12.53
CA GLU A 60 6.69 -13.22 -13.07
C GLU A 60 6.93 -11.74 -12.77
N SER A 61 5.91 -10.91 -13.03
CA SER A 61 5.92 -9.48 -12.70
C SER A 61 6.18 -9.25 -11.21
N GLN A 62 5.51 -10.00 -10.32
CA GLN A 62 5.63 -9.84 -8.87
C GLN A 62 7.02 -10.21 -8.36
N MET A 63 7.66 -11.23 -8.92
CA MET A 63 9.03 -11.62 -8.57
C MET A 63 10.04 -10.52 -8.90
N LEU A 64 9.90 -9.89 -10.07
CA LEU A 64 10.76 -8.78 -10.49
C LEU A 64 10.44 -7.52 -9.68
N TRP A 65 9.16 -7.21 -9.48
CA TRP A 65 8.70 -6.07 -8.72
C TRP A 65 9.23 -6.08 -7.28
N ASN A 66 9.22 -7.24 -6.60
CA ASN A 66 9.77 -7.39 -5.25
C ASN A 66 11.27 -7.03 -5.13
N LYS A 67 12.04 -7.22 -6.22
CA LYS A 67 13.45 -6.81 -6.28
C LYS A 67 13.56 -5.33 -6.60
N PHE A 68 12.79 -4.88 -7.60
CA PHE A 68 12.77 -3.50 -8.06
C PHE A 68 12.49 -2.53 -6.92
N ILE A 69 11.40 -2.68 -6.16
CA ILE A 69 11.00 -1.70 -5.13
C ILE A 69 12.06 -1.53 -4.04
N LYS A 70 12.81 -2.59 -3.72
CA LYS A 70 13.86 -2.53 -2.69
C LYS A 70 15.04 -1.69 -3.16
N GLU A 71 15.47 -1.90 -4.40
CA GLU A 71 16.57 -1.14 -4.97
C GLU A 71 16.16 0.29 -5.33
N ASP A 72 14.94 0.48 -5.81
CA ASP A 72 14.40 1.79 -6.15
C ASP A 72 14.22 2.66 -4.91
N CYS A 73 13.62 2.14 -3.83
CA CYS A 73 13.49 2.89 -2.58
C CYS A 73 14.85 3.21 -1.93
N LYS A 74 15.88 2.37 -2.09
CA LYS A 74 17.24 2.70 -1.64
C LYS A 74 17.83 3.83 -2.47
N PHE A 75 17.69 3.76 -3.80
CA PHE A 75 18.21 4.76 -4.72
C PHE A 75 17.55 6.13 -4.50
N MET A 76 16.21 6.17 -4.49
CA MET A 76 15.45 7.41 -4.32
C MET A 76 15.73 8.11 -2.99
N ASN A 77 16.03 7.34 -1.95
CA ASN A 77 16.32 7.87 -0.63
C ASN A 77 17.82 7.95 -0.33
N SER A 78 18.69 7.64 -1.29
CA SER A 78 20.14 7.66 -1.07
C SER A 78 20.65 9.03 -0.58
N PRO A 79 20.11 10.19 -0.98
CA PRO A 79 20.53 11.47 -0.42
C PRO A 79 20.25 11.59 1.10
N MET A 80 19.19 10.94 1.58
CA MET A 80 18.84 10.97 3.01
C MET A 80 19.84 10.21 3.87
N SER A 81 20.62 9.29 3.28
CA SER A 81 21.70 8.56 3.99
C SER A 81 22.83 9.47 4.50
N PHE A 82 22.95 10.69 3.97
CA PHE A 82 23.91 11.69 4.42
C PHE A 82 23.42 12.52 5.63
N THR A 83 22.16 12.35 6.03
CA THR A 83 21.58 13.03 7.20
C THR A 83 21.79 12.21 8.47
N GLN A 84 21.97 12.86 9.63
CA GLN A 84 22.14 12.16 10.90
C GLN A 84 20.79 11.67 11.43
N GLY A 85 20.74 10.44 11.94
CA GLY A 85 19.55 9.83 12.56
C GLY A 85 18.83 8.82 11.67
N ASP A 86 17.65 8.37 12.12
CA ASP A 86 16.87 7.30 11.48
C ASP A 86 16.08 7.75 10.24
N GLY A 87 16.22 9.02 9.84
CA GLY A 87 15.45 9.64 8.75
C GLY A 87 15.51 8.86 7.44
N TYR A 88 16.69 8.36 7.05
CA TYR A 88 16.86 7.49 5.87
C TYR A 88 16.00 6.21 5.94
N ILE A 89 15.91 5.60 7.12
CA ILE A 89 15.20 4.33 7.30
C ILE A 89 13.70 4.58 7.25
N ILE A 90 13.21 5.67 7.83
CA ILE A 90 11.79 6.07 7.79
C ILE A 90 11.35 6.24 6.32
N VAL A 91 12.02 7.11 5.56
CA VAL A 91 11.63 7.38 4.16
C VAL A 91 11.79 6.17 3.23
N TYR A 92 12.69 5.24 3.56
CA TYR A 92 12.79 3.96 2.87
C TYR A 92 11.55 3.09 3.08
N TYR A 93 11.08 2.96 4.32
CA TYR A 93 9.88 2.16 4.62
C TYR A 93 8.60 2.84 4.15
N GLU A 94 8.51 4.18 4.23
CA GLU A 94 7.43 4.95 3.63
C GLU A 94 7.33 4.67 2.11
N CYS A 95 8.46 4.73 1.39
CA CYS A 95 8.51 4.40 -0.03
C CYS A 95 8.02 2.97 -0.33
N LEU A 96 8.42 1.98 0.48
CA LEU A 96 7.95 0.60 0.30
C LEU A 96 6.44 0.48 0.52
N GLU A 97 5.91 1.14 1.54
CA GLU A 97 4.47 1.17 1.85
C GLU A 97 3.66 1.69 0.66
N ASP A 98 4.08 2.81 0.07
CA ASP A 98 3.44 3.40 -1.11
C ASP A 98 3.43 2.44 -2.30
N TYR A 99 4.55 1.78 -2.56
CA TYR A 99 4.64 0.78 -3.62
C TYR A 99 3.64 -0.35 -3.42
N TYR A 100 3.51 -0.88 -2.20
CA TYR A 100 2.55 -1.94 -1.88
C TYR A 100 1.09 -1.49 -2.09
N ASN A 101 0.75 -0.29 -1.63
CA ASN A 101 -0.58 0.30 -1.84
C ASN A 101 -0.92 0.42 -3.34
N ILE A 102 0.04 0.88 -4.16
CA ILE A 102 -0.13 0.96 -5.62
C ILE A 102 -0.29 -0.43 -6.23
N ARG A 103 0.49 -1.43 -5.79
CA ARG A 103 0.44 -2.79 -6.34
C ARG A 103 -0.90 -3.47 -6.09
N ILE A 104 -1.50 -3.26 -4.92
CA ILE A 104 -2.86 -3.73 -4.59
C ILE A 104 -3.89 -3.12 -5.56
N LYS A 105 -3.81 -1.80 -5.80
CA LYS A 105 -4.72 -1.13 -6.76
C LYS A 105 -4.56 -1.68 -8.18
N GLN A 106 -3.33 -1.96 -8.60
CA GLN A 106 -3.06 -2.55 -9.91
C GLN A 106 -3.68 -3.93 -10.07
N ILE A 107 -3.48 -4.86 -9.13
CA ILE A 107 -4.06 -6.20 -9.23
C ILE A 107 -5.59 -6.17 -9.15
N ASN A 108 -6.17 -5.33 -8.28
CA ASN A 108 -7.62 -5.19 -8.17
C ASN A 108 -8.24 -4.63 -9.45
N LYS A 109 -7.54 -3.73 -10.15
CA LYS A 109 -7.95 -3.27 -11.48
C LYS A 109 -7.97 -4.43 -12.47
N MET A 110 -6.91 -5.23 -12.54
CA MET A 110 -6.85 -6.39 -13.45
C MET A 110 -7.98 -7.39 -13.18
N ILE A 111 -8.29 -7.67 -11.91
CA ILE A 111 -9.42 -8.52 -11.52
C ILE A 111 -10.75 -7.96 -12.04
N ASN A 112 -10.96 -6.64 -11.93
CA ASN A 112 -12.18 -6.00 -12.42
C ASN A 112 -12.28 -5.98 -13.96
N ASP A 113 -11.15 -5.91 -14.66
CA ASP A 113 -11.11 -5.94 -16.12
C ASP A 113 -11.36 -7.35 -16.68
N ILE A 114 -11.12 -8.40 -15.89
CA ILE A 114 -11.38 -9.82 -16.24
C ILE A 114 -12.84 -10.23 -15.95
N LYS A 115 -13.41 -9.72 -14.86
CA LYS A 115 -14.78 -10.01 -14.41
C LYS A 115 -15.84 -9.48 -15.38
#